data_AF-A0A936YQR2-F1
#
_entry.id   AF-A0A936YQR2-F1
#
_cell.length_a   1.000
_cell.length_b   1.000
_cell.length_c   1.000
_cell.angle_alpha   90.00
_cell.angle_beta   90.00
_cell.angle_gamma   90.00
#
_symmetry.space_group_name_H-M   'P 1'
#
loop_
_entity.id
_entity.type
_entity.pdbx_description
1 polymer ?
#
loop_
_entity_poly.entity_id
_entity_poly.type
_entity_poly.pdbx_seq_one_letter_code
_entity_poly.pdbx_strand_id
1 'polypeptide(L)'
;MGILSGYRVLDCSIAMAGPFAAQRLGDLGADVVKIEPVTGEWQRHVAAGGATGNKVNVSFLSLNRNKRSLAVDLKAPEGKQVLMDLVKTADVFLQNYRPGVAKRLGVDYESLSAINPGIIYISMSGYGESGPYMNWPGQDLVLQGLSGAMLSTGREGEPPTAAGQYLVDAITAYTAFEGVLAALLHRERTGEGQLVEVNMLDAITTIQMQELSVHTVGGKQQKRSAEPHAHVFIRAPYGAFATTDGFIIISFPKLKTLGEVIGEESFLTMNDEVDSWTQRDEIFARTRDKIKTKSSAEWLAALRAADIWCGPVYGYADLVKDPQIVHNGTFVEYDHPTEGRVKTPGFPIKFSKTPSKVERGAPVTGQDTRDVLAEAGYDAATIDRLAANGVIATGSV
;
A
#
# COMPACT_ATOMS: atom_id res chain seq x y z
N MET A 1 -25.93 -2.19 5.32
CA MET A 1 -25.43 -2.26 3.93
C MET A 1 -24.16 -1.44 3.86
N GLY A 2 -23.09 -1.97 3.28
CA GLY A 2 -21.79 -1.29 3.15
C GLY A 2 -21.86 -0.14 2.14
N ILE A 3 -20.83 0.70 2.12
CA ILE A 3 -20.75 1.88 1.23
C ILE A 3 -20.80 1.47 -0.24
N LEU A 4 -20.12 0.37 -0.59
CA LEU A 4 -20.05 -0.15 -1.95
C LEU A 4 -20.88 -1.44 -2.12
N SER A 5 -21.83 -1.70 -1.24
CA SER A 5 -22.75 -2.82 -1.43
C SER A 5 -23.58 -2.64 -2.69
N GLY A 6 -23.65 -3.68 -3.51
CA GLY A 6 -24.29 -3.66 -4.83
C GLY A 6 -23.32 -3.42 -5.98
N TYR A 7 -22.07 -3.02 -5.71
CA TYR A 7 -21.04 -2.91 -6.74
C TYR A 7 -20.25 -4.20 -6.88
N ARG A 8 -20.02 -4.64 -8.12
CA ARG A 8 -19.20 -5.81 -8.48
C ARG A 8 -17.86 -5.38 -9.08
N VAL A 9 -16.77 -5.91 -8.53
CA VAL A 9 -15.39 -5.61 -8.94
C VAL A 9 -14.73 -6.88 -9.45
N LEU A 10 -14.23 -6.87 -10.68
CA LEU A 10 -13.40 -7.93 -11.23
C LEU A 10 -11.92 -7.55 -11.05
N ASP A 11 -11.22 -8.28 -10.19
CA ASP A 11 -9.82 -8.03 -9.82
C ASP A 11 -8.89 -9.03 -10.53
N CYS A 12 -8.29 -8.60 -11.64
CA CYS A 12 -7.27 -9.33 -12.38
C CYS A 12 -5.84 -9.00 -11.93
N SER A 13 -5.68 -8.30 -10.80
CA SER A 13 -4.37 -7.84 -10.36
C SER A 13 -3.61 -8.86 -9.50
N ILE A 14 -2.31 -8.64 -9.42
CA ILE A 14 -1.36 -9.49 -8.71
C ILE A 14 -0.41 -8.68 -7.84
N ALA A 15 0.32 -9.36 -6.96
CA ALA A 15 1.30 -8.76 -6.05
C ALA A 15 0.65 -7.84 -4.99
N MET A 16 1.02 -6.55 -4.93
CA MET A 16 0.60 -5.65 -3.85
C MET A 16 -0.34 -4.53 -4.28
N ALA A 17 0.07 -3.64 -5.20
CA ALA A 17 -0.66 -2.41 -5.48
C ALA A 17 -2.13 -2.65 -5.89
N GLY A 18 -2.35 -3.50 -6.90
CA GLY A 18 -3.69 -3.83 -7.37
C GLY A 18 -4.51 -4.61 -6.34
N PRO A 19 -3.98 -5.71 -5.76
CA PRO A 19 -4.74 -6.48 -4.78
C PRO A 19 -5.14 -5.67 -3.57
N PHE A 20 -4.28 -4.75 -3.12
CA PHE A 20 -4.59 -3.86 -2.01
C PHE A 20 -5.69 -2.85 -2.37
N ALA A 21 -5.66 -2.26 -3.57
CA ALA A 21 -6.73 -1.37 -4.04
C ALA A 21 -8.08 -2.10 -4.08
N ALA A 22 -8.12 -3.29 -4.67
CA ALA A 22 -9.32 -4.11 -4.74
C ALA A 22 -9.82 -4.57 -3.35
N GLN A 23 -8.91 -4.95 -2.43
CA GLN A 23 -9.27 -5.28 -1.06
C GLN A 23 -9.97 -4.11 -0.37
N ARG A 24 -9.52 -2.87 -0.59
CA ARG A 24 -10.16 -1.69 0.00
C ARG A 24 -11.60 -1.49 -0.48
N LEU A 25 -11.90 -1.83 -1.73
CA LEU A 25 -13.28 -1.82 -2.23
C LEU A 25 -14.12 -2.89 -1.53
N GLY A 26 -13.57 -4.09 -1.33
CA GLY A 26 -14.20 -5.17 -0.56
C GLY A 26 -14.41 -4.80 0.92
N ASP A 27 -13.45 -4.13 1.54
CA ASP A 27 -13.54 -3.59 2.91
C ASP A 27 -14.66 -2.54 3.05
N LEU A 28 -15.10 -1.93 1.95
CA LEU A 28 -16.27 -1.04 1.88
C LEU A 28 -17.57 -1.75 1.46
N GLY A 29 -17.53 -3.06 1.23
CA GLY A 29 -18.69 -3.91 0.96
C GLY A 29 -18.95 -4.22 -0.51
N ALA A 30 -18.02 -3.93 -1.42
CA ALA A 30 -18.12 -4.37 -2.81
C ALA A 30 -17.97 -5.89 -2.93
N ASP A 31 -18.64 -6.49 -3.92
CA ASP A 31 -18.42 -7.88 -4.32
C ASP A 31 -17.18 -7.97 -5.20
N VAL A 32 -16.03 -8.26 -4.58
CA VAL A 32 -14.74 -8.35 -5.27
C VAL A 32 -14.46 -9.80 -5.66
N VAL A 33 -14.40 -10.06 -6.97
CA VAL A 33 -14.03 -11.36 -7.54
C VAL A 33 -12.59 -11.27 -8.05
N LYS A 34 -11.66 -11.90 -7.34
CA LYS A 34 -10.29 -12.10 -7.81
C LYS A 34 -10.30 -13.15 -8.92
N ILE A 35 -9.88 -12.74 -10.10
CA ILE A 35 -9.74 -13.60 -11.28
C ILE A 35 -8.26 -13.96 -11.40
N GLU A 36 -7.96 -15.25 -11.26
CA GLU A 36 -6.58 -15.73 -11.21
C GLU A 36 -6.40 -17.03 -12.01
N PRO A 37 -5.17 -17.41 -12.38
CA PRO A 37 -4.91 -18.67 -13.06
C PRO A 37 -5.45 -19.87 -12.28
N VAL A 38 -5.69 -21.00 -12.96
CA VAL A 38 -6.15 -22.26 -12.33
C VAL A 38 -5.21 -22.76 -11.22
N THR A 39 -3.96 -22.34 -11.22
CA THR A 39 -2.96 -22.62 -10.18
C THR A 39 -2.91 -21.58 -9.05
N GLY A 40 -3.70 -20.50 -9.15
CA GLY A 40 -3.59 -19.30 -8.34
C GLY A 40 -2.47 -18.36 -8.83
N GLU A 41 -2.51 -17.11 -8.38
CA GLU A 41 -1.42 -16.17 -8.67
C GLU A 41 -0.08 -16.65 -8.08
N TRP A 42 1.03 -16.33 -8.75
CA TRP A 42 2.35 -16.81 -8.38
C TRP A 42 2.75 -16.45 -6.94
N GLN A 43 2.30 -15.29 -6.43
CA GLN A 43 2.65 -14.81 -5.10
C GLN A 43 2.16 -15.76 -4.01
N ARG A 44 1.05 -16.49 -4.22
CA ARG A 44 0.53 -17.47 -3.26
C ARG A 44 1.56 -18.53 -2.88
N HIS A 45 2.46 -18.86 -3.81
CA HIS A 45 3.40 -19.98 -3.73
C HIS A 45 4.82 -19.59 -3.31
N VAL A 46 5.08 -18.30 -3.06
CA VAL A 46 6.40 -17.79 -2.69
C VAL A 46 6.37 -17.29 -1.25
N ALA A 47 7.38 -17.60 -0.44
CA ALA A 47 7.45 -17.12 0.94
C ALA A 47 7.64 -15.59 0.98
N ALA A 48 6.83 -14.89 1.80
CA ALA A 48 7.08 -13.48 2.13
C ALA A 48 8.07 -13.39 3.31
N GLY A 49 9.14 -12.61 3.15
CA GLY A 49 10.16 -12.44 4.21
C GLY A 49 10.86 -13.73 4.64
N GLY A 50 10.83 -14.79 3.82
CA GLY A 50 11.35 -16.10 4.18
C GLY A 50 10.49 -16.88 5.19
N ALA A 51 9.27 -16.42 5.49
CA ALA A 51 8.35 -17.14 6.37
C ALA A 51 7.92 -18.48 5.73
N THR A 52 8.18 -19.58 6.45
CA THR A 52 7.87 -20.96 6.01
C THR A 52 6.86 -21.62 6.93
N GLY A 53 6.19 -22.68 6.46
CA GLY A 53 5.21 -23.45 7.22
C GLY A 53 3.75 -23.14 6.89
N ASN A 54 3.47 -22.03 6.20
CA ASN A 54 2.16 -21.68 5.66
C ASN A 54 1.91 -22.34 4.30
N LYS A 55 0.66 -22.68 3.96
CA LYS A 55 0.31 -23.17 2.61
C LYS A 55 0.20 -22.03 1.61
N VAL A 56 -0.18 -20.85 2.08
CA VAL A 56 -0.28 -19.63 1.28
C VAL A 56 0.66 -18.56 1.82
N ASN A 57 1.26 -17.77 0.93
CA ASN A 57 2.04 -16.59 1.28
C ASN A 57 1.33 -15.70 2.32
N VAL A 58 2.02 -15.37 3.41
CA VAL A 58 1.44 -14.62 4.54
C VAL A 58 1.04 -13.18 4.18
N SER A 59 1.69 -12.54 3.21
CA SER A 59 1.27 -11.24 2.69
C SER A 59 0.00 -11.33 1.86
N PHE A 60 -0.23 -12.43 1.14
CA PHE A 60 -1.49 -12.65 0.41
C PHE A 60 -2.69 -12.57 1.37
N LEU A 61 -2.56 -13.14 2.57
CA LEU A 61 -3.60 -13.12 3.61
C LEU A 61 -3.95 -11.68 4.06
N SER A 62 -3.01 -10.74 3.98
CA SER A 62 -3.23 -9.34 4.34
C SER A 62 -3.75 -8.46 3.20
N LEU A 63 -3.69 -8.94 1.96
CA LEU A 63 -3.94 -8.18 0.73
C LEU A 63 -5.16 -8.65 -0.05
N ASN A 64 -5.80 -9.74 0.36
CA ASN A 64 -6.91 -10.36 -0.36
C ASN A 64 -8.12 -10.76 0.49
N ARG A 65 -8.27 -10.23 1.72
CA ARG A 65 -9.53 -10.42 2.47
C ARG A 65 -10.70 -9.74 1.76
N ASN A 66 -11.93 -10.11 2.10
CA ASN A 66 -13.14 -9.58 1.47
C ASN A 66 -13.21 -9.81 -0.05
N LYS A 67 -12.52 -10.84 -0.56
CA LYS A 67 -12.58 -11.25 -1.96
C LYS A 67 -13.12 -12.67 -2.10
N ARG A 68 -13.70 -12.92 -3.27
CA ARG A 68 -13.98 -14.25 -3.81
C ARG A 68 -12.86 -14.65 -4.76
N SER A 69 -12.59 -15.94 -4.91
CA SER A 69 -11.61 -16.43 -5.91
C SER A 69 -12.29 -17.20 -7.02
N LEU A 70 -12.12 -16.73 -8.25
CA LEU A 70 -12.42 -17.43 -9.49
C LEU A 70 -11.12 -17.83 -10.17
N ALA A 71 -10.84 -19.13 -10.21
CA ALA A 71 -9.66 -19.67 -10.87
C ALA A 71 -10.00 -20.11 -12.30
N VAL A 72 -9.49 -19.39 -13.30
CA VAL A 72 -9.82 -19.56 -14.72
C VAL A 72 -8.59 -19.32 -15.61
N ASP A 73 -8.43 -20.13 -16.66
CA ASP A 73 -7.41 -19.93 -17.67
C ASP A 73 -7.88 -18.96 -18.76
N LEU A 74 -7.47 -17.69 -18.65
CA LEU A 74 -7.78 -16.65 -19.63
C LEU A 74 -7.07 -16.84 -21.00
N LYS A 75 -6.17 -17.82 -21.14
CA LYS A 75 -5.58 -18.17 -22.44
C LYS A 75 -6.48 -19.13 -23.24
N ALA A 76 -7.34 -19.88 -22.56
CA ALA A 76 -8.33 -20.72 -23.21
C ALA A 76 -9.48 -19.85 -23.74
N PRO A 77 -9.98 -20.08 -24.97
CA PRO A 77 -11.12 -19.34 -25.51
C PRO A 77 -12.35 -19.35 -24.59
N GLU A 78 -12.68 -20.49 -23.99
CA GLU A 78 -13.79 -20.60 -23.04
C GLU A 78 -13.54 -19.85 -21.73
N GLY A 79 -12.29 -19.82 -21.24
CA GLY A 79 -11.95 -19.07 -20.03
C GLY A 79 -11.99 -17.56 -20.26
N LYS A 80 -11.60 -17.11 -21.46
CA LYS A 80 -11.84 -15.72 -21.88
C LYS A 80 -13.33 -15.40 -21.96
N GLN A 81 -14.15 -16.30 -22.50
CA GLN A 81 -15.60 -16.11 -22.57
C GLN A 81 -16.23 -15.95 -21.19
N VAL A 82 -15.80 -16.74 -20.20
CA VAL A 82 -16.23 -16.59 -18.79
C VAL A 82 -16.02 -15.16 -18.29
N LEU A 83 -14.83 -14.58 -18.52
CA LEU A 83 -14.55 -13.20 -18.12
C LEU A 83 -15.47 -12.21 -18.85
N MET A 84 -15.68 -12.38 -20.16
CA MET A 84 -16.56 -11.50 -20.94
C MET A 84 -18.01 -11.54 -20.45
N ASP A 85 -18.49 -12.69 -19.99
CA ASP A 85 -19.83 -12.81 -19.42
C ASP A 85 -19.94 -12.10 -18.06
N LEU A 86 -18.91 -12.19 -17.22
CA LEU A 86 -18.86 -11.46 -15.95
C LEU A 86 -18.83 -9.94 -16.16
N VAL A 87 -18.09 -9.46 -17.17
CA VAL A 87 -17.95 -8.04 -17.52
C VAL A 87 -19.30 -7.38 -17.80
N LYS A 88 -20.29 -8.11 -18.35
CA LYS A 88 -21.63 -7.60 -18.63
C LYS A 88 -22.35 -7.03 -17.39
N THR A 89 -21.98 -7.50 -16.20
CA THR A 89 -22.61 -7.11 -14.92
C THR A 89 -21.62 -6.49 -13.93
N ALA A 90 -20.37 -6.30 -14.34
CA ALA A 90 -19.34 -5.71 -13.49
C ALA A 90 -19.44 -4.19 -13.49
N ASP A 91 -19.14 -3.58 -12.35
CA ASP A 91 -19.03 -2.12 -12.23
C ASP A 91 -17.61 -1.63 -12.45
N VAL A 92 -16.64 -2.41 -11.95
CA VAL A 92 -15.23 -2.07 -11.98
C VAL A 92 -14.44 -3.28 -12.48
N PHE A 93 -13.50 -3.04 -13.38
CA PHE A 93 -12.46 -3.99 -13.75
C PHE A 93 -11.10 -3.40 -13.39
N LEU A 94 -10.27 -4.16 -12.66
CA LEU A 94 -8.98 -3.69 -12.17
C LEU A 94 -7.87 -4.67 -12.60
N GLN A 95 -6.80 -4.13 -13.18
CA GLN A 95 -5.63 -4.91 -13.55
C GLN A 95 -4.32 -4.10 -13.41
N ASN A 96 -3.21 -4.80 -13.21
CA ASN A 96 -1.87 -4.22 -13.12
C ASN A 96 -0.83 -4.94 -13.99
N TYR A 97 -1.25 -5.39 -15.17
CA TYR A 97 -0.37 -6.03 -16.13
C TYR A 97 0.60 -5.02 -16.74
N ARG A 98 1.71 -5.54 -17.27
CA ARG A 98 2.61 -4.73 -18.09
C ARG A 98 1.87 -4.23 -19.34
N PRO A 99 2.19 -3.02 -19.84
CA PRO A 99 1.59 -2.49 -21.05
C PRO A 99 1.57 -3.49 -22.22
N GLY A 100 0.44 -3.57 -22.93
CA GLY A 100 0.20 -4.49 -24.03
C GLY A 100 -0.28 -5.90 -23.65
N VAL A 101 -0.14 -6.33 -22.39
CA VAL A 101 -0.63 -7.66 -21.96
C VAL A 101 -2.15 -7.72 -21.98
N ALA A 102 -2.85 -6.70 -21.47
CA ALA A 102 -4.30 -6.64 -21.49
C ALA A 102 -4.85 -6.77 -22.92
N LYS A 103 -4.26 -6.05 -23.87
CA LYS A 103 -4.60 -6.13 -25.30
C LYS A 103 -4.38 -7.51 -25.91
N ARG A 104 -3.27 -8.19 -25.56
CA ARG A 104 -2.99 -9.55 -26.02
C ARG A 104 -3.98 -10.58 -25.47
N LEU A 105 -4.43 -10.40 -24.22
CA LEU A 105 -5.50 -11.19 -23.63
C LEU A 105 -6.88 -10.78 -24.19
N GLY A 106 -6.98 -9.59 -24.79
CA GLY A 106 -8.20 -8.94 -25.26
C GLY A 106 -9.15 -8.63 -24.12
N VAL A 107 -8.58 -8.11 -23.04
CA VAL A 107 -9.25 -7.61 -21.83
C VAL A 107 -8.87 -6.15 -21.59
N ASP A 108 -8.40 -5.46 -22.62
CA ASP A 108 -8.17 -4.02 -22.62
C ASP A 108 -9.49 -3.23 -22.51
N TYR A 109 -9.37 -1.93 -22.23
CA TYR A 109 -10.51 -1.06 -22.02
C TYR A 109 -11.46 -1.06 -23.20
N GLU A 110 -10.97 -0.89 -24.43
CA GLU A 110 -11.81 -0.83 -25.63
C GLU A 110 -12.60 -2.12 -25.83
N SER A 111 -11.97 -3.27 -25.59
CA SER A 111 -12.62 -4.57 -25.65
C SER A 111 -13.72 -4.73 -24.61
N LEU A 112 -13.49 -4.31 -23.36
CA LEU A 112 -14.46 -4.46 -22.28
C LEU A 112 -15.58 -3.40 -22.34
N SER A 113 -15.27 -2.16 -22.72
CA SER A 113 -16.24 -1.08 -22.84
C SER A 113 -17.23 -1.32 -23.97
N ALA A 114 -16.83 -2.04 -25.03
CA ALA A 114 -17.74 -2.48 -26.09
C ALA A 114 -18.83 -3.46 -25.59
N ILE A 115 -18.53 -4.22 -24.53
CA ILE A 115 -19.47 -5.15 -23.88
C ILE A 115 -20.30 -4.41 -22.82
N ASN A 116 -19.65 -3.57 -22.03
CA ASN A 116 -20.26 -2.81 -20.95
C ASN A 116 -19.78 -1.35 -20.98
N PRO A 117 -20.51 -0.43 -21.64
CA PRO A 117 -20.14 0.99 -21.71
C PRO A 117 -20.11 1.72 -20.35
N GLY A 118 -20.74 1.14 -19.33
CA GLY A 118 -20.74 1.68 -17.97
C GLY A 118 -19.54 1.21 -17.13
N ILE A 119 -18.63 0.40 -17.67
CA ILE A 119 -17.52 -0.15 -16.89
C ILE A 119 -16.52 0.93 -16.50
N ILE A 120 -16.06 0.87 -15.25
CA ILE A 120 -14.89 1.62 -14.79
C ILE A 120 -13.69 0.71 -14.89
N TYR A 121 -12.78 1.05 -15.81
CA TYR A 121 -11.59 0.26 -16.05
C TYR A 121 -10.39 0.92 -15.39
N ILE A 122 -9.73 0.21 -14.47
CA ILE A 122 -8.52 0.68 -13.80
C ILE A 122 -7.31 -0.01 -14.41
N SER A 123 -6.44 0.77 -15.05
CA SER A 123 -5.12 0.32 -15.52
C SER A 123 -4.04 0.80 -14.58
N MET A 124 -3.31 -0.13 -13.96
CA MET A 124 -2.18 0.18 -13.11
C MET A 124 -0.86 -0.23 -13.78
N SER A 125 0.11 0.68 -13.87
CA SER A 125 1.40 0.40 -14.52
C SER A 125 2.58 1.01 -13.75
N GLY A 126 3.81 0.64 -14.12
CA GLY A 126 5.00 1.22 -13.49
C GLY A 126 5.23 2.69 -13.87
N TYR A 127 5.06 3.02 -15.15
CA TYR A 127 5.51 4.27 -15.77
C TYR A 127 4.45 4.96 -16.64
N GLY A 128 3.25 4.38 -16.77
CA GLY A 128 2.23 4.77 -17.74
C GLY A 128 2.12 3.78 -18.90
N GLU A 129 1.07 3.94 -19.71
CA GLU A 129 0.80 3.10 -20.89
C GLU A 129 1.58 3.55 -22.15
N SER A 130 2.39 4.60 -22.05
CA SER A 130 3.20 5.15 -23.13
C SER A 130 4.52 5.75 -22.61
N GLY A 131 5.36 6.22 -23.52
CA GLY A 131 6.61 6.90 -23.18
C GLY A 131 7.84 5.98 -23.13
N PRO A 132 9.02 6.54 -22.81
CA PRO A 132 10.31 5.86 -23.00
C PRO A 132 10.51 4.64 -22.09
N TYR A 133 9.83 4.60 -20.94
CA TYR A 133 9.98 3.53 -19.94
C TYR A 133 8.83 2.53 -19.94
N MET A 134 7.92 2.59 -20.92
CA MET A 134 6.72 1.74 -20.96
C MET A 134 7.01 0.23 -20.84
N ASN A 135 8.16 -0.22 -21.34
CA ASN A 135 8.54 -1.63 -21.36
C ASN A 135 9.45 -2.05 -20.18
N TRP A 136 9.77 -1.12 -19.27
CA TRP A 136 10.58 -1.41 -18.10
C TRP A 136 9.75 -2.09 -17.00
N PRO A 137 10.37 -2.95 -16.16
CA PRO A 137 9.66 -3.54 -15.03
C PRO A 137 9.33 -2.47 -13.97
N GLY A 138 8.05 -2.27 -13.69
CA GLY A 138 7.60 -1.50 -12.53
C GLY A 138 7.77 -2.31 -11.25
N GLN A 139 8.60 -1.83 -10.33
CA GLN A 139 8.82 -2.44 -9.02
C GLN A 139 9.13 -1.34 -8.00
N ASP A 140 8.64 -1.54 -6.77
CA ASP A 140 8.68 -0.53 -5.70
C ASP A 140 10.06 0.12 -5.49
N LEU A 141 11.10 -0.66 -5.18
CA LEU A 141 12.46 -0.17 -4.94
C LEU A 141 13.05 0.57 -6.15
N VAL A 142 12.80 0.06 -7.36
CA VAL A 142 13.26 0.73 -8.60
C VAL A 142 12.66 2.13 -8.70
N LEU A 143 11.36 2.27 -8.39
CA LEU A 143 10.64 3.54 -8.48
C LEU A 143 10.89 4.46 -7.28
N GLN A 144 11.20 3.94 -6.10
CA GLN A 144 11.75 4.74 -5.00
C GLN A 144 13.05 5.43 -5.44
N GLY A 145 13.92 4.72 -6.16
CA GLY A 145 15.16 5.26 -6.69
C GLY A 145 14.93 6.28 -7.80
N LEU A 146 14.12 5.91 -8.80
CA LEU A 146 13.87 6.76 -9.98
C LEU A 146 13.15 8.07 -9.64
N SER A 147 12.25 8.05 -8.66
CA SER A 147 11.48 9.23 -8.26
C SER A 147 12.26 10.28 -7.46
N GLY A 148 13.50 9.99 -7.08
CA GLY A 148 14.33 10.86 -6.23
C GLY A 148 14.03 10.74 -4.73
N ALA A 149 12.93 10.08 -4.33
CA ALA A 149 12.53 9.96 -2.93
C ALA A 149 13.61 9.31 -2.06
N MET A 150 14.28 8.28 -2.59
CA MET A 150 15.34 7.55 -1.87
C MET A 150 16.53 8.43 -1.48
N LEU A 151 16.80 9.52 -2.23
CA LEU A 151 17.93 10.40 -1.96
C LEU A 151 17.73 11.27 -0.71
N SER A 152 16.49 11.38 -0.20
CA SER A 152 16.12 12.21 0.96
C SER A 152 16.55 11.67 2.32
N THR A 153 17.09 10.44 2.41
CA THR A 153 17.47 9.81 3.68
C THR A 153 18.81 9.08 3.60
N GLY A 154 19.48 8.96 4.75
CA GLY A 154 20.85 8.41 4.88
C GLY A 154 21.90 9.50 5.13
N ARG A 155 23.18 9.12 5.15
CA ARG A 155 24.30 10.06 5.31
C ARG A 155 24.88 10.52 3.96
N GLU A 156 25.56 11.66 3.97
CA GLU A 156 26.42 12.10 2.86
C GLU A 156 27.56 11.09 2.65
N GLY A 157 27.89 10.79 1.39
CA GLY A 157 28.94 9.82 1.03
C GLY A 157 28.53 8.34 1.09
N GLU A 158 27.41 8.01 1.74
CA GLU A 158 26.86 6.65 1.78
C GLU A 158 25.78 6.43 0.69
N PRO A 159 25.54 5.17 0.29
CA PRO A 159 24.39 4.83 -0.54
C PRO A 159 23.07 5.37 0.06
N PRO A 160 22.15 5.92 -0.76
CA PRO A 160 20.84 6.36 -0.30
C PRO A 160 20.06 5.21 0.38
N THR A 161 19.24 5.54 1.37
CA THR A 161 18.45 4.54 2.10
C THR A 161 17.04 4.44 1.51
N ALA A 162 16.62 3.21 1.18
CA ALA A 162 15.25 2.95 0.76
C ALA A 162 14.27 3.05 1.95
N ALA A 163 13.03 3.41 1.67
CA ALA A 163 11.95 3.24 2.64
C ALA A 163 11.80 1.75 2.97
N GLY A 164 11.67 1.42 4.26
CA GLY A 164 11.56 0.03 4.72
C GLY A 164 10.21 -0.63 4.42
N GLN A 165 9.24 0.14 3.93
CA GLN A 165 7.94 -0.34 3.46
C GLN A 165 7.86 -0.29 1.93
N TYR A 166 6.94 -1.06 1.36
CA TYR A 166 6.58 -0.99 -0.05
C TYR A 166 5.75 0.26 -0.36
N LEU A 167 6.40 1.43 -0.24
CA LEU A 167 5.76 2.75 -0.23
C LEU A 167 5.08 3.05 -1.56
N VAL A 168 5.76 2.79 -2.68
CA VAL A 168 5.26 3.04 -4.04
C VAL A 168 4.07 2.13 -4.32
N ASP A 169 4.15 0.84 -4.00
CA ASP A 169 3.02 -0.07 -4.15
C ASP A 169 1.81 0.38 -3.32
N ALA A 170 2.03 0.75 -2.06
CA ALA A 170 0.98 1.20 -1.16
C ALA A 170 0.30 2.48 -1.68
N ILE A 171 1.07 3.53 -2.01
CA ILE A 171 0.47 4.78 -2.48
C ILE A 171 -0.25 4.60 -3.82
N THR A 172 0.30 3.80 -4.73
CA THR A 172 -0.36 3.47 -6.00
C THR A 172 -1.70 2.76 -5.77
N ALA A 173 -1.78 1.89 -4.76
CA ALA A 173 -3.05 1.26 -4.37
C ALA A 173 -4.08 2.27 -3.86
N TYR A 174 -3.66 3.24 -3.03
CA TYR A 174 -4.52 4.31 -2.55
C TYR A 174 -5.02 5.19 -3.69
N THR A 175 -4.13 5.60 -4.59
CA THR A 175 -4.48 6.40 -5.77
C THR A 175 -5.45 5.65 -6.69
N ALA A 176 -5.27 4.34 -6.92
CA ALA A 176 -6.21 3.54 -7.70
C ALA A 176 -7.58 3.40 -7.02
N PHE A 177 -7.59 3.17 -5.70
CA PHE A 177 -8.83 3.14 -4.92
C PHE A 177 -9.59 4.49 -4.99
N GLU A 178 -8.88 5.62 -4.87
CA GLU A 178 -9.44 6.96 -5.04
C GLU A 178 -10.00 7.19 -6.45
N GLY A 179 -9.26 6.76 -7.48
CA GLY A 179 -9.67 6.80 -8.87
C GLY A 179 -10.97 6.01 -9.13
N VAL A 180 -11.10 4.82 -8.53
CA VAL A 180 -12.36 4.03 -8.60
C VAL A 180 -13.52 4.81 -8.01
N LEU A 181 -13.37 5.36 -6.80
CA LEU A 181 -14.44 6.10 -6.14
C LEU A 181 -14.84 7.35 -6.94
N ALA A 182 -13.88 8.08 -7.49
CA ALA A 182 -14.13 9.23 -8.34
C ALA A 182 -14.85 8.85 -9.63
N ALA A 183 -14.44 7.76 -10.28
CA ALA A 183 -15.07 7.26 -11.50
C ALA A 183 -16.48 6.71 -11.25
N LEU A 184 -16.73 6.08 -10.10
CA LEU A 184 -18.08 5.66 -9.69
C LEU A 184 -18.98 6.87 -9.49
N LEU A 185 -18.48 7.93 -8.85
CA LEU A 185 -19.22 9.18 -8.69
C LEU A 185 -19.46 9.90 -10.02
N HIS A 186 -18.51 9.85 -10.95
CA HIS A 186 -18.71 10.35 -12.30
C HIS A 186 -19.86 9.60 -12.99
N ARG A 187 -19.82 8.27 -12.99
CA ARG A 187 -20.84 7.42 -13.60
C ARG A 187 -22.22 7.64 -12.98
N GLU A 188 -22.31 7.85 -11.68
CA GLU A 188 -23.58 8.20 -11.02
C GLU A 188 -24.19 9.50 -11.56
N ARG A 189 -23.35 10.45 -11.98
CA ARG A 189 -23.78 11.77 -12.46
C ARG A 189 -24.04 11.81 -13.96
N THR A 190 -23.35 10.98 -14.74
CA THR A 190 -23.36 11.03 -16.21
C THR A 190 -23.99 9.80 -16.85
N GLY A 191 -24.00 8.67 -16.15
CA GLY A 191 -24.31 7.35 -16.71
C GLY A 191 -23.12 6.69 -17.44
N GLU A 192 -21.95 7.34 -17.50
CA GLU A 192 -20.83 6.92 -18.34
C GLU A 192 -19.73 6.21 -17.53
N GLY A 193 -19.25 5.07 -18.03
CA GLY A 193 -18.02 4.45 -17.58
C GLY A 193 -16.78 5.21 -18.09
N GLN A 194 -15.60 4.83 -17.62
CA GLN A 194 -14.35 5.42 -18.12
C GLN A 194 -13.12 4.55 -17.82
N LEU A 195 -12.05 4.81 -18.58
CA LEU A 195 -10.70 4.36 -18.28
C LEU A 195 -10.06 5.30 -17.24
N VAL A 196 -9.48 4.71 -16.19
CA VAL A 196 -8.66 5.38 -15.19
C VAL A 196 -7.27 4.76 -15.23
N GLU A 197 -6.26 5.55 -15.55
CA GLU A 197 -4.87 5.14 -15.58
C GLU A 197 -4.16 5.64 -14.33
N VAL A 198 -3.46 4.74 -13.64
CA VAL A 198 -2.63 5.07 -12.46
C VAL A 198 -1.26 4.45 -12.66
N ASN A 199 -0.22 5.27 -12.64
CA ASN A 199 1.14 4.75 -12.69
C ASN A 199 1.90 5.01 -11.38
N MET A 200 2.76 4.05 -11.05
CA MET A 200 3.50 4.02 -9.81
C MET A 200 4.48 5.19 -9.69
N LEU A 201 5.15 5.59 -10.78
CA LEU A 201 6.10 6.70 -10.80
C LEU A 201 5.44 8.04 -10.45
N ASP A 202 4.30 8.36 -11.05
CA ASP A 202 3.56 9.59 -10.77
C ASP A 202 2.98 9.58 -9.35
N ALA A 203 2.54 8.42 -8.86
CA ALA A 203 2.02 8.29 -7.50
C ALA A 203 3.09 8.61 -6.44
N ILE A 204 4.29 8.03 -6.56
CA ILE A 204 5.40 8.33 -5.64
C ILE A 204 5.95 9.75 -5.84
N THR A 205 5.92 10.30 -7.05
CA THR A 205 6.37 11.67 -7.33
C THR A 205 5.42 12.68 -6.70
N THR A 206 4.12 12.43 -6.77
CA THR A 206 3.08 13.36 -6.26
C THR A 206 3.13 13.47 -4.74
N ILE A 207 3.41 12.40 -4.00
CA ILE A 207 3.53 12.51 -2.54
C ILE A 207 4.79 13.24 -2.07
N GLN A 208 5.73 13.53 -2.97
CA GLN A 208 6.88 14.42 -2.73
C GLN A 208 6.54 15.90 -2.98
N MET A 209 5.26 16.28 -2.95
CA MET A 209 4.83 17.65 -3.31
C MET A 209 5.53 18.74 -2.48
N GLN A 210 5.86 18.47 -1.21
CA GLN A 210 6.55 19.44 -0.35
C GLN A 210 8.02 19.56 -0.73
N GLU A 211 8.71 18.43 -0.87
CA GLU A 211 10.13 18.32 -1.19
C GLU A 211 10.42 18.88 -2.58
N LEU A 212 9.60 18.53 -3.56
CA LEU A 212 9.71 19.02 -4.92
C LEU A 212 9.41 20.51 -4.99
N SER A 213 8.50 21.05 -4.17
CA SER A 213 8.28 22.51 -4.10
C SER A 213 9.48 23.24 -3.49
N VAL A 214 10.11 22.67 -2.45
CA VAL A 214 11.35 23.21 -1.87
C VAL A 214 12.47 23.26 -2.90
N HIS A 215 12.54 22.28 -3.79
CA HIS A 215 13.50 22.26 -4.90
C HIS A 215 13.12 23.22 -6.04
N THR A 216 11.93 23.06 -6.63
CA THR A 216 11.52 23.73 -7.86
C THR A 216 11.14 25.20 -7.67
N VAL A 217 10.58 25.55 -6.51
CA VAL A 217 10.21 26.94 -6.16
C VAL A 217 11.24 27.56 -5.23
N GLY A 218 11.67 26.82 -4.20
CA GLY A 218 12.61 27.30 -3.20
C GLY A 218 14.08 27.30 -3.63
N GLY A 219 14.42 26.66 -4.76
CA GLY A 219 15.78 26.57 -5.28
C GLY A 219 16.75 25.80 -4.39
N LYS A 220 16.26 25.03 -3.41
CA LYS A 220 17.10 24.28 -2.48
C LYS A 220 17.51 22.95 -3.08
N GLN A 221 18.76 22.57 -2.85
CA GLN A 221 19.27 21.27 -3.28
C GLN A 221 18.87 20.18 -2.31
N GLN A 222 18.50 19.02 -2.84
CA GLN A 222 18.31 17.80 -2.07
C GLN A 222 19.67 17.25 -1.63
N LYS A 223 20.17 17.71 -0.48
CA LYS A 223 21.49 17.36 0.03
C LYS A 223 21.40 16.65 1.38
N ARG A 224 21.92 15.41 1.44
CA ARG A 224 22.12 14.68 2.71
C ARG A 224 23.24 15.29 3.52
N SER A 225 23.15 15.15 4.84
CA SER A 225 24.12 15.70 5.80
C SER A 225 25.03 14.59 6.33
N ALA A 226 26.10 14.95 7.06
CA ALA A 226 27.01 13.96 7.60
C ALA A 226 26.32 13.10 8.68
N GLU A 227 25.39 13.69 9.44
CA GLU A 227 24.54 13.00 10.40
C GLU A 227 23.26 12.44 9.75
N PRO A 228 22.69 11.34 10.29
CA PRO A 228 21.60 10.60 9.66
C PRO A 228 20.26 11.26 10.02
N HIS A 229 20.08 12.51 9.61
CA HIS A 229 18.82 13.21 9.74
C HIS A 229 17.71 12.42 9.03
N ALA A 230 16.53 12.35 9.64
CA ALA A 230 15.40 11.61 9.06
C ALA A 230 14.79 12.30 7.83
N HIS A 231 15.21 13.52 7.51
CA HIS A 231 14.79 14.24 6.30
C HIS A 231 15.79 15.34 5.92
N VAL A 232 16.06 15.57 4.63
CA VAL A 232 17.02 16.59 4.15
C VAL A 232 16.51 18.03 4.30
N PHE A 233 15.19 18.25 4.27
CA PHE A 233 14.58 19.58 4.33
C PHE A 233 13.89 19.89 5.66
N ILE A 234 14.30 19.25 6.75
CA ILE A 234 13.77 19.56 8.09
C ILE A 234 14.88 20.04 9.01
N ARG A 235 14.59 21.09 9.77
CA ARG A 235 15.52 21.70 10.72
C ARG A 235 15.97 20.72 11.82
N ALA A 236 17.16 20.92 12.37
CA ALA A 236 17.72 20.06 13.41
C ALA A 236 17.23 20.42 14.82
N PRO A 237 17.25 19.45 15.76
CA PRO A 237 17.46 18.02 15.52
C PRO A 237 16.19 17.36 14.99
N TYR A 238 16.34 16.46 14.00
CA TYR A 238 15.23 15.68 13.45
C TYR A 238 15.72 14.28 13.05
N GLY A 239 15.38 13.27 13.86
CA GLY A 239 15.78 11.89 13.59
C GLY A 239 15.65 10.96 14.79
N ALA A 240 16.20 9.76 14.63
CA ALA A 240 16.27 8.75 15.66
C ALA A 240 17.60 8.82 16.41
N PHE A 241 17.54 8.69 17.73
CA PHE A 241 18.67 8.80 18.65
C PHE A 241 18.71 7.55 19.53
N ALA A 242 19.89 6.93 19.60
CA ALA A 242 20.12 5.80 20.49
C ALA A 242 20.05 6.24 21.96
N THR A 243 19.41 5.43 22.78
CA THR A 243 19.37 5.53 24.25
C THR A 243 20.14 4.35 24.84
N THR A 244 20.15 4.20 26.16
CA THR A 244 20.82 3.06 26.81
C THR A 244 20.16 1.71 26.53
N ASP A 245 18.89 1.69 26.10
CA ASP A 245 18.06 0.48 25.96
C ASP A 245 17.31 0.40 24.62
N GLY A 246 17.50 1.34 23.70
CA GLY A 246 16.79 1.37 22.43
C GLY A 246 17.00 2.66 21.64
N PHE A 247 15.91 3.17 21.07
CA PHE A 247 15.91 4.39 20.27
C PHE A 247 14.66 5.22 20.52
N ILE A 248 14.83 6.54 20.53
CA ILE A 248 13.74 7.51 20.52
C ILE A 248 13.85 8.42 19.30
N ILE A 249 12.74 8.96 18.83
CA ILE A 249 12.73 10.06 17.87
C ILE A 249 12.57 11.40 18.59
N ILE A 250 13.21 12.44 18.05
CA ILE A 250 13.00 13.83 18.43
C ILE A 250 12.73 14.64 17.17
N SER A 251 11.67 15.45 17.19
CA SER A 251 11.17 16.17 16.02
C SER A 251 11.27 17.70 16.17
N PHE A 252 12.39 18.27 15.69
CA PHE A 252 12.63 19.72 15.50
C PHE A 252 12.19 20.67 16.63
N PRO A 253 12.45 20.35 17.92
CA PRO A 253 12.04 21.21 19.03
C PRO A 253 12.69 22.59 18.96
N LYS A 254 12.16 23.54 19.74
CA LYS A 254 12.89 24.77 20.05
C LYS A 254 14.21 24.42 20.72
N LEU A 255 15.32 24.93 20.20
CA LEU A 255 16.67 24.55 20.64
C LEU A 255 16.89 24.90 22.10
N LYS A 256 16.47 26.10 22.53
CA LYS A 256 16.56 26.50 23.94
C LYS A 256 15.88 25.50 24.89
N THR A 257 14.62 25.15 24.61
CA THR A 257 13.86 24.20 25.44
C THR A 257 14.51 22.83 25.44
N LEU A 258 15.00 22.35 24.29
CA LEU A 258 15.74 21.10 24.23
C LEU A 258 17.02 21.17 25.08
N GLY A 259 17.78 22.26 24.96
CA GLY A 259 19.02 22.51 25.70
C GLY A 259 18.82 22.46 27.21
N GLU A 260 17.72 23.05 27.70
CA GLU A 260 17.31 22.97 29.12
C GLU A 260 17.04 21.52 29.56
N VAL A 261 16.34 20.72 28.74
CA VAL A 261 15.98 19.33 29.06
C VAL A 261 17.18 18.38 29.03
N ILE A 262 18.05 18.50 28.02
CA ILE A 262 19.18 17.59 27.83
C ILE A 262 20.48 18.09 28.49
N GLY A 263 20.46 19.31 29.06
CA GLY A 263 21.63 19.95 29.65
C GLY A 263 22.70 20.30 28.61
N GLU A 264 22.29 20.85 27.47
CA GLU A 264 23.18 21.36 26.41
C GLU A 264 23.12 22.88 26.37
N GLU A 265 24.05 23.53 27.07
CA GLU A 265 24.08 24.99 27.22
C GLU A 265 24.26 25.73 25.89
N SER A 266 24.96 25.11 24.91
CA SER A 266 25.19 25.71 23.60
C SER A 266 23.89 25.99 22.83
N PHE A 267 22.78 25.30 23.15
CA PHE A 267 21.50 25.49 22.48
C PHE A 267 20.69 26.67 23.04
N LEU A 268 21.04 27.20 24.22
CA LEU A 268 20.21 28.17 24.94
C LEU A 268 20.14 29.55 24.25
N THR A 269 21.14 29.87 23.44
CA THR A 269 21.27 31.14 22.73
C THR A 269 21.10 31.00 21.21
N MET A 270 20.81 29.80 20.72
CA MET A 270 20.65 29.55 19.28
C MET A 270 19.31 30.09 18.76
N ASN A 271 19.32 30.54 17.51
CA ASN A 271 18.14 30.95 16.77
C ASN A 271 17.57 29.77 15.99
N ASP A 272 16.36 29.36 16.36
CA ASP A 272 15.64 28.22 15.76
C ASP A 272 15.45 28.34 14.24
N GLU A 273 15.42 29.53 13.65
CA GLU A 273 15.17 29.72 12.21
C GLU A 273 16.47 29.92 11.40
N VAL A 274 17.63 29.95 12.06
CA VAL A 274 18.94 30.12 11.40
C VAL A 274 19.85 28.95 11.74
N ASP A 275 20.14 28.76 13.01
CA ASP A 275 21.16 27.81 13.48
C ASP A 275 20.74 26.35 13.26
N SER A 276 19.45 26.06 13.41
CA SER A 276 18.88 24.74 13.15
C SER A 276 19.00 24.30 11.68
N TRP A 277 19.35 25.21 10.76
CA TRP A 277 19.60 24.94 9.34
C TRP A 277 21.09 24.96 9.00
N THR A 278 21.85 25.91 9.57
CA THR A 278 23.28 26.08 9.25
C THR A 278 24.19 25.16 10.06
N GLN A 279 23.74 24.70 11.24
CA GLN A 279 24.50 23.87 12.18
C GLN A 279 23.86 22.49 12.40
N ARG A 280 23.14 21.96 11.39
CA ARG A 280 22.34 20.73 11.50
C ARG A 280 23.10 19.54 12.08
N ASP A 281 24.28 19.25 11.53
CA ASP A 281 25.11 18.11 11.94
C ASP A 281 25.63 18.29 13.37
N GLU A 282 26.07 19.50 13.75
CA GLU A 282 26.55 19.78 15.11
C GLU A 282 25.43 19.62 16.15
N ILE A 283 24.25 20.18 15.87
CA ILE A 283 23.08 20.07 16.74
C ILE A 283 22.66 18.61 16.89
N PHE A 284 22.65 17.84 15.78
CA PHE A 284 22.34 16.41 15.83
C PHE A 284 23.35 15.65 16.68
N ALA A 285 24.65 15.86 16.46
CA ALA A 285 25.73 15.19 17.19
C ALA A 285 25.66 15.45 18.69
N ARG A 286 25.49 16.73 19.11
CA ARG A 286 25.32 17.11 20.52
C ARG A 286 24.08 16.49 21.13
N THR A 287 22.96 16.50 20.41
CA THR A 287 21.71 15.85 20.85
C THR A 287 21.96 14.36 21.07
N ARG A 288 22.53 13.65 20.09
CA ARG A 288 22.87 12.22 20.19
C ARG A 288 23.74 11.92 21.40
N ASP A 289 24.75 12.73 21.66
CA ASP A 289 25.69 12.51 22.76
C ASP A 289 25.06 12.67 24.14
N LYS A 290 24.02 13.51 24.28
CA LYS A 290 23.21 13.58 25.49
C LYS A 290 22.21 12.44 25.59
N ILE A 291 21.48 12.14 24.50
CA ILE A 291 20.39 11.15 24.52
C ILE A 291 20.91 9.72 24.80
N LYS A 292 22.13 9.37 24.42
CA LYS A 292 22.70 8.04 24.73
C LYS A 292 22.94 7.75 26.22
N THR A 293 22.71 8.71 27.12
CA THR A 293 23.07 8.61 28.55
C THR A 293 21.95 8.13 29.48
N LYS A 294 20.70 8.04 29.02
CA LYS A 294 19.56 7.55 29.82
C LYS A 294 18.72 6.55 29.04
N SER A 295 17.78 5.89 29.70
CA SER A 295 16.81 5.00 29.05
C SER A 295 15.83 5.76 28.17
N SER A 296 15.18 5.04 27.25
CA SER A 296 14.11 5.58 26.42
C SER A 296 12.96 6.13 27.26
N ALA A 297 12.60 5.43 28.34
CA ALA A 297 11.51 5.85 29.23
C ALA A 297 11.82 7.17 29.94
N GLU A 298 13.03 7.33 30.49
CA GLU A 298 13.45 8.56 31.16
C GLU A 298 13.46 9.76 30.21
N TRP A 299 13.99 9.59 29.00
CA TRP A 299 14.00 10.67 28.02
C TRP A 299 12.60 11.02 27.52
N LEU A 300 11.78 10.03 27.19
CA LEU A 300 10.41 10.29 26.75
C LEU A 300 9.60 11.02 27.84
N ALA A 301 9.79 10.68 29.11
CA ALA A 301 9.15 11.40 30.21
C ALA A 301 9.61 12.87 30.28
N ALA A 302 10.92 13.10 30.25
CA ALA A 302 11.48 14.46 30.34
C ALA A 302 11.11 15.33 29.13
N LEU A 303 11.21 14.79 27.91
CA LEU A 303 10.88 15.50 26.67
C LEU A 303 9.40 15.83 26.58
N ARG A 304 8.50 14.89 26.93
CA ARG A 304 7.05 15.13 26.93
C ARG A 304 6.63 16.16 27.98
N ALA A 305 7.28 16.16 29.15
CA ALA A 305 7.02 17.18 30.18
C ALA A 305 7.37 18.60 29.70
N ALA A 306 8.28 18.72 28.72
CA ALA A 306 8.65 19.97 28.09
C ALA A 306 7.92 20.25 26.76
N ASP A 307 6.84 19.50 26.45
CA ASP A 307 6.07 19.61 25.21
C ASP A 307 6.91 19.39 23.93
N ILE A 308 7.97 18.59 24.02
CA ILE A 308 8.81 18.22 22.88
C ILE A 308 8.22 17.00 22.17
N TRP A 309 8.04 17.12 20.86
CA TRP A 309 7.55 16.05 20.00
C TRP A 309 8.58 14.92 19.91
N CYS A 310 8.26 13.82 20.57
CA CYS A 310 9.11 12.64 20.68
C CYS A 310 8.28 11.36 20.78
N GLY A 311 8.93 10.23 20.50
CA GLY A 311 8.30 8.92 20.55
C GLY A 311 9.31 7.78 20.56
N PRO A 312 8.91 6.58 20.98
CA PRO A 312 9.76 5.40 20.85
C PRO A 312 9.89 4.98 19.37
N VAL A 313 10.98 4.29 19.04
CA VAL A 313 11.10 3.55 17.79
C VAL A 313 10.79 2.08 18.07
N TYR A 314 9.61 1.63 17.68
CA TYR A 314 9.15 0.26 17.97
C TYR A 314 9.62 -0.76 16.94
N GLY A 315 9.86 -1.98 17.43
CA GLY A 315 9.72 -3.20 16.62
C GLY A 315 8.26 -3.67 16.57
N TYR A 316 7.93 -4.57 15.65
CA TYR A 316 6.55 -5.07 15.50
C TYR A 316 5.98 -5.73 16.76
N ALA A 317 6.82 -6.37 17.59
CA ALA A 317 6.39 -7.01 18.84
C ALA A 317 5.85 -6.02 19.89
N ASP A 318 6.38 -4.79 19.89
CA ASP A 318 5.94 -3.71 20.77
C ASP A 318 4.76 -2.96 20.16
N LEU A 319 4.82 -2.68 18.85
CA LEU A 319 3.74 -1.99 18.12
C LEU A 319 2.39 -2.68 18.31
N VAL A 320 2.33 -4.01 18.17
CA VAL A 320 1.06 -4.75 18.29
C VAL A 320 0.47 -4.74 19.70
N LYS A 321 1.25 -4.34 20.71
CA LYS A 321 0.87 -4.24 22.12
C LYS A 321 0.68 -2.79 22.57
N ASP A 322 1.00 -1.81 21.73
CA ASP A 322 0.93 -0.40 22.09
C ASP A 322 -0.51 -0.01 22.49
N PRO A 323 -0.70 0.69 23.64
CA PRO A 323 -2.03 1.00 24.13
C PRO A 323 -2.90 1.79 23.14
N GLN A 324 -2.31 2.70 22.37
CA GLN A 324 -3.04 3.50 21.38
C GLN A 324 -3.42 2.63 20.17
N ILE A 325 -2.52 1.74 19.73
CA ILE A 325 -2.80 0.79 18.64
C ILE A 325 -3.93 -0.18 19.02
N VAL A 326 -3.92 -0.69 20.25
CA VAL A 326 -4.98 -1.53 20.80
C VAL A 326 -6.30 -0.75 20.90
N HIS A 327 -6.28 0.45 21.48
CA HIS A 327 -7.44 1.33 21.58
C HIS A 327 -8.03 1.66 20.20
N ASN A 328 -7.17 1.88 19.20
CA ASN A 328 -7.59 2.17 17.84
C ASN A 328 -8.28 1.00 17.15
N GLY A 329 -8.07 -0.24 17.61
CA GLY A 329 -8.49 -1.44 16.89
C GLY A 329 -7.77 -1.57 15.54
N THR A 330 -6.49 -1.17 15.50
CA THR A 330 -5.72 -1.09 14.24
C THR A 330 -5.54 -2.43 13.55
N PHE A 331 -5.58 -3.55 14.28
CA PHE A 331 -5.48 -4.89 13.71
C PHE A 331 -6.84 -5.56 13.65
N VAL A 332 -7.09 -6.28 12.56
CA VAL A 332 -8.25 -7.16 12.38
C VAL A 332 -7.78 -8.60 12.35
N GLU A 333 -8.70 -9.50 12.68
CA GLU A 333 -8.44 -10.93 12.73
C GLU A 333 -9.58 -11.71 12.10
N TYR A 334 -9.25 -12.84 11.47
CA TYR A 334 -10.21 -13.75 10.87
C TYR A 334 -9.65 -15.17 10.82
N ASP A 335 -10.52 -16.17 10.65
CA ASP A 335 -10.12 -17.57 10.51
C ASP A 335 -9.95 -17.90 9.03
N HIS A 336 -8.79 -18.44 8.65
CA HIS A 336 -8.47 -18.85 7.29
C HIS A 336 -8.52 -20.38 7.18
N PRO A 337 -9.12 -20.96 6.12
CA PRO A 337 -9.32 -22.41 6.03
C PRO A 337 -8.06 -23.25 6.18
N THR A 338 -6.92 -22.76 5.68
CA THR A 338 -5.65 -23.50 5.73
C THR A 338 -4.62 -22.97 6.72
N GLU A 339 -4.79 -21.73 7.22
CA GLU A 339 -3.75 -21.04 8.01
C GLU A 339 -4.17 -20.78 9.46
N GLY A 340 -5.41 -21.15 9.84
CA GLY A 340 -5.94 -20.89 11.17
C GLY A 340 -6.21 -19.41 11.41
N ARG A 341 -5.93 -18.92 12.61
CA ARG A 341 -6.21 -17.54 13.01
C ARG A 341 -5.20 -16.58 12.38
N VAL A 342 -5.66 -15.68 11.53
CA VAL A 342 -4.85 -14.65 10.87
C VAL A 342 -5.06 -13.31 11.57
N LYS A 343 -3.98 -12.56 11.78
CA LYS A 343 -3.99 -11.18 12.30
C LYS A 343 -3.26 -10.25 11.34
N THR A 344 -3.94 -9.21 10.86
CA THR A 344 -3.41 -8.30 9.82
C THR A 344 -3.80 -6.85 10.13
N PRO A 345 -3.10 -5.84 9.57
CA PRO A 345 -3.55 -4.45 9.64
C PRO A 345 -4.97 -4.28 9.11
N GLY A 346 -5.79 -3.55 9.85
CA GLY A 346 -7.21 -3.35 9.64
C GLY A 346 -7.54 -2.12 8.80
N PHE A 347 -8.60 -1.42 9.20
CA PHE A 347 -9.17 -0.29 8.45
C PHE A 347 -8.64 1.04 9.01
N PRO A 348 -7.90 1.83 8.20
CA PRO A 348 -7.39 3.12 8.65
C PRO A 348 -8.47 4.23 8.65
N ILE A 349 -9.61 4.00 7.97
CA ILE A 349 -10.72 4.97 7.90
C ILE A 349 -11.89 4.46 8.75
N LYS A 350 -12.37 5.29 9.67
CA LYS A 350 -13.53 4.98 10.53
C LYS A 350 -14.77 5.75 10.07
N PHE A 351 -15.71 5.04 9.46
CA PHE A 351 -17.01 5.59 9.11
C PHE A 351 -18.01 5.39 10.26
N SER A 352 -18.69 6.46 10.67
CA SER A 352 -19.61 6.42 11.82
C SER A 352 -20.91 5.65 11.55
N LYS A 353 -21.36 5.57 10.29
CA LYS A 353 -22.63 4.93 9.90
C LYS A 353 -22.45 3.60 9.14
N THR A 354 -21.31 3.45 8.45
CA THR A 354 -21.03 2.33 7.54
C THR A 354 -19.61 1.81 7.78
N PRO A 355 -19.31 1.33 9.01
CA PRO A 355 -17.97 0.87 9.34
C PRO A 355 -17.55 -0.28 8.43
N SER A 356 -16.27 -0.25 8.00
CA SER A 356 -15.64 -1.37 7.31
C SER A 356 -15.61 -2.63 8.18
N LYS A 357 -15.72 -3.79 7.54
CA LYS A 357 -15.76 -5.09 8.22
C LYS A 357 -14.99 -6.14 7.42
N VAL A 358 -14.44 -7.12 8.13
CA VAL A 358 -13.96 -8.36 7.49
C VAL A 358 -15.15 -9.29 7.40
N GLU A 359 -15.83 -9.29 6.26
CA GLU A 359 -16.96 -10.17 5.97
C GLU A 359 -16.47 -11.58 5.60
N ARG A 360 -15.27 -11.68 4.99
CA ARG A 360 -14.60 -12.95 4.70
C ARG A 360 -13.08 -12.81 4.73
N GLY A 361 -12.42 -13.89 5.09
CA GLY A 361 -10.96 -14.02 5.00
C GLY A 361 -10.47 -14.02 3.55
N ALA A 362 -9.14 -14.05 3.38
CA ALA A 362 -8.57 -14.24 2.04
C ALA A 362 -8.98 -15.62 1.49
N PRO A 363 -9.37 -15.73 0.20
CA PRO A 363 -9.84 -16.99 -0.35
C PRO A 363 -8.68 -17.91 -0.76
N VAL A 364 -8.88 -19.23 -0.62
CA VAL A 364 -8.04 -20.20 -1.33
C VAL A 364 -8.31 -20.14 -2.84
N THR A 365 -7.37 -20.61 -3.65
CA THR A 365 -7.51 -20.58 -5.11
C THR A 365 -8.76 -21.33 -5.57
N GLY A 366 -9.62 -20.65 -6.32
CA GLY A 366 -10.84 -21.19 -6.90
C GLY A 366 -11.94 -21.51 -5.90
N GLN A 367 -11.83 -21.00 -4.66
CA GLN A 367 -12.80 -21.27 -3.58
C GLN A 367 -14.24 -20.99 -3.98
N ASP A 368 -14.47 -19.93 -4.76
CA ASP A 368 -15.80 -19.44 -5.12
C ASP A 368 -16.10 -19.66 -6.62
N THR A 369 -15.26 -20.40 -7.36
CA THR A 369 -15.38 -20.58 -8.81
C THR A 369 -16.79 -21.04 -9.22
N ARG A 370 -17.35 -22.05 -8.53
CA ARG A 370 -18.68 -22.58 -8.88
C ARG A 370 -19.79 -21.55 -8.64
N ASP A 371 -19.74 -20.87 -7.51
CA ASP A 371 -20.76 -19.88 -7.12
C ASP A 371 -20.75 -18.67 -8.06
N VAL A 372 -19.56 -18.15 -8.37
CA VAL A 372 -19.39 -17.02 -9.30
C VAL A 372 -19.90 -17.37 -10.70
N LEU A 373 -19.64 -18.59 -11.19
CA LEU A 373 -20.13 -19.03 -12.50
C LEU A 373 -21.65 -19.25 -12.52
N ALA A 374 -22.21 -19.82 -11.45
CA ALA A 374 -23.65 -19.98 -11.32
C ALA A 374 -24.38 -18.62 -11.32
N GLU A 375 -23.84 -17.62 -10.61
CA GLU A 375 -24.35 -16.24 -10.64
C GLU A 375 -24.25 -15.60 -12.03
N ALA A 376 -23.27 -16.00 -12.84
CA ALA A 376 -23.12 -15.58 -14.22
C ALA A 376 -24.05 -16.33 -15.20
N GLY A 377 -24.89 -17.25 -14.71
CA GLY A 377 -25.88 -17.99 -15.50
C GLY A 377 -25.38 -19.31 -16.09
N TYR A 378 -24.21 -19.80 -15.68
CA TYR A 378 -23.71 -21.11 -16.11
C TYR A 378 -24.43 -22.23 -15.35
N ASP A 379 -24.92 -23.23 -16.08
CA ASP A 379 -25.48 -24.43 -15.47
C ASP A 379 -24.39 -25.37 -14.92
N ALA A 380 -24.78 -26.28 -14.02
CA ALA A 380 -23.86 -27.21 -13.37
C ALA A 380 -23.09 -28.07 -14.39
N ALA A 381 -23.75 -28.51 -15.46
CA ALA A 381 -23.14 -29.33 -16.50
C ALA A 381 -22.03 -28.59 -17.26
N THR A 382 -22.24 -27.30 -17.55
CA THR A 382 -21.24 -26.45 -18.19
C THR A 382 -20.06 -26.20 -17.26
N ILE A 383 -20.33 -25.91 -15.97
CA ILE A 383 -19.27 -25.73 -14.96
C ILE A 383 -18.43 -27.00 -14.84
N ASP A 384 -19.05 -28.17 -14.74
CA ASP A 384 -18.35 -29.46 -14.65
C ASP A 384 -17.51 -29.75 -15.89
N ARG A 385 -18.03 -29.42 -17.09
CA ARG A 385 -17.27 -29.54 -18.34
C ARG A 385 -16.04 -28.61 -18.36
N LEU A 386 -16.20 -27.34 -17.94
CA LEU A 386 -15.09 -26.39 -17.87
C LEU A 386 -14.01 -26.87 -16.90
N ALA A 387 -14.41 -27.42 -15.74
CA ALA A 387 -13.49 -27.96 -14.76
C ALA A 387 -12.77 -29.21 -15.29
N ALA A 388 -13.49 -30.15 -15.91
CA ALA A 388 -12.91 -31.35 -16.52
C ALA A 388 -11.90 -31.03 -17.62
N ASN A 389 -12.12 -29.94 -18.36
CA ASN A 389 -11.22 -29.46 -19.42
C ASN A 389 -10.04 -28.62 -18.89
N GLY A 390 -9.95 -28.39 -17.57
CA GLY A 390 -8.91 -27.56 -16.97
C GLY A 390 -9.02 -26.07 -17.28
N VAL A 391 -10.17 -25.62 -17.81
CA VAL A 391 -10.43 -24.19 -18.07
C VAL A 391 -10.65 -23.43 -16.78
N ILE A 392 -11.20 -24.10 -15.76
CA ILE A 392 -11.38 -23.55 -14.41
C ILE A 392 -10.85 -24.54 -13.37
N ALA A 393 -10.55 -24.02 -12.18
CA ALA A 393 -10.27 -24.84 -11.00
C ALA A 393 -11.25 -24.51 -9.87
N THR A 394 -11.65 -25.54 -9.12
CA THR A 394 -12.52 -25.41 -7.95
C THR A 394 -11.71 -25.73 -6.70
N GLY A 395 -11.59 -24.77 -5.79
CA GLY A 395 -10.86 -24.93 -4.54
C GLY A 395 -11.52 -25.98 -3.67
N SER A 396 -10.72 -26.89 -3.12
CA SER A 396 -11.16 -27.78 -2.04
C SER A 396 -10.84 -27.08 -0.72
N VAL A 397 -11.86 -26.77 0.07
CA VAL A 397 -11.71 -26.19 1.42
C VAL A 397 -11.57 -27.30 2.44
#